data_AF-A0A8T4PFR3-F1
#
_entry.id   AF-A0A8T4PFR3-F1
#
_cell.length_a   1.000
_cell.length_b   1.000
_cell.length_c   1.000
_cell.angle_alpha   90.00
_cell.angle_beta   90.00
_cell.angle_gamma   90.00
#
_symmetry.space_group_name_H-M   'P 1'
#
loop_
_entity.id
_entity.type
_entity.pdbx_description
1 polymer ?
#
loop_
_entity_poly.entity_id
_entity_poly.type
_entity_poly.pdbx_seq_one_letter_code
_entity_poly.pdbx_strand_id
1 'polypeptide(L)'
;MKLIKIQTIAALLLISILIAISSLAESGSSDVGVSQPIKGILPPDLSNFPDMFINNGVFDGILVVGDQAPASDVIAQSNLVQFFVGYTGKSLVGSTKLASEIKSLNQNIISIGSACHNNVSWEIMVQPKQCDRWLEPGKAMILSYGYKDYVYIVIAGYSDKGTRDAVDFLINYDKNKLKGSNMLIDVDEPKPEIKGSAIEEEAEEKKEEMPSDIQEEKEKLVSELTQKITNKSKETSNNEKRASLNKTKEKAPSEQKQAIKIEQKKETNVIKKIINWFTSLFN
;
A
#
# COMPACT_ATOMS: atom_id res chain seq x y z
N MET A 1 -57.63 -29.46 2.43
CA MET A 1 -56.87 -28.30 2.97
C MET A 1 -55.62 -28.65 3.80
N LYS A 2 -55.44 -29.88 4.33
CA LYS A 2 -54.25 -30.23 5.14
C LYS A 2 -52.97 -30.52 4.33
N LEU A 3 -53.07 -30.89 3.05
CA LEU A 3 -51.89 -31.24 2.23
C LEU A 3 -51.06 -30.03 1.77
N ILE A 4 -51.65 -28.83 1.65
CA ILE A 4 -50.92 -27.64 1.15
C ILE A 4 -49.92 -27.11 2.20
N LYS A 5 -50.18 -27.33 3.50
CA LYS A 5 -49.30 -26.84 4.58
C LYS A 5 -48.01 -27.64 4.76
N ILE A 6 -47.94 -28.88 4.24
CA ILE A 6 -46.75 -29.72 4.41
C ILE A 6 -45.68 -29.37 3.36
N GLN A 7 -46.08 -28.99 2.14
CA GLN A 7 -45.13 -28.63 1.09
C GLN A 7 -44.38 -27.32 1.36
N THR A 8 -45.02 -26.34 2.01
CA THR A 8 -44.35 -25.07 2.35
C THR A 8 -43.30 -25.20 3.44
N ILE A 9 -43.50 -26.09 4.41
CA ILE A 9 -42.53 -26.33 5.49
C ILE A 9 -41.29 -27.07 4.96
N ALA A 10 -41.46 -28.03 4.06
CA ALA A 10 -40.35 -28.74 3.43
C ALA A 10 -39.46 -27.82 2.56
N ALA A 11 -40.06 -26.87 1.85
CA ALA A 11 -39.32 -25.90 1.04
C ALA A 11 -38.48 -24.93 1.90
N LEU A 12 -39.00 -24.48 3.04
CA LEU A 12 -38.26 -23.59 3.96
C LEU A 12 -37.07 -24.31 4.63
N LEU A 13 -37.22 -25.60 4.96
CA LEU A 13 -36.14 -26.41 5.53
C LEU A 13 -35.00 -26.63 4.52
N LEU A 14 -35.31 -26.86 3.25
CA LEU A 14 -34.30 -27.01 2.19
C LEU A 14 -33.53 -25.71 1.92
N ILE A 15 -34.20 -24.55 1.96
CA ILE A 15 -33.53 -23.25 1.80
C ILE A 15 -32.57 -22.98 2.96
N SER A 16 -32.96 -23.36 4.19
CA SER A 16 -32.11 -23.20 5.39
C SER A 16 -30.83 -24.05 5.30
N ILE A 17 -30.94 -25.28 4.80
CA ILE A 17 -29.80 -26.19 4.61
C ILE A 17 -28.87 -25.69 3.49
N LEU A 18 -29.42 -25.13 2.40
CA LEU A 18 -28.63 -24.52 1.32
C LEU A 18 -27.84 -23.29 1.77
N ILE A 19 -28.39 -22.49 2.69
CA ILE A 19 -27.67 -21.33 3.27
C ILE A 19 -26.54 -21.80 4.19
N ALA A 20 -26.73 -22.87 4.98
CA ALA A 20 -25.71 -23.40 5.87
C ALA A 20 -24.51 -24.02 5.13
N ILE A 21 -24.74 -24.67 3.98
CA ILE A 21 -23.64 -25.28 3.19
C ILE A 21 -22.76 -24.22 2.52
N SER A 22 -23.32 -23.06 2.18
CA SER A 22 -22.56 -21.96 1.56
C SER A 22 -21.54 -21.31 2.53
N SER A 23 -21.65 -21.56 3.84
CA SER A 23 -20.76 -20.99 4.86
C SER A 23 -19.55 -21.87 5.22
N LEU A 24 -19.42 -23.08 4.65
CA LEU A 24 -18.41 -24.06 5.07
C LEU A 24 -17.35 -24.36 4.00
N ALA A 25 -17.22 -23.51 2.99
CA ALA A 25 -16.26 -23.67 1.89
C ALA A 25 -15.11 -22.64 1.90
N GLU A 26 -14.74 -22.13 3.08
CA GLU A 26 -13.52 -21.34 3.28
C GLU A 26 -12.61 -22.07 4.29
N SER A 27 -12.12 -23.24 3.90
CA SER A 27 -11.00 -23.88 4.59
C SER A 27 -9.84 -24.05 3.62
N GLY A 28 -8.78 -23.27 3.87
CA GLY A 28 -7.41 -23.72 3.69
C GLY A 28 -6.87 -23.80 2.27
N SER A 29 -6.95 -22.73 1.48
CA SER A 29 -5.84 -22.42 0.58
C SER A 29 -5.04 -21.32 1.26
N SER A 30 -3.87 -21.66 1.78
CA SER A 30 -2.78 -20.72 2.05
C SER A 30 -2.20 -20.21 0.71
N ASP A 31 -3.10 -19.76 -0.17
CA ASP A 31 -2.74 -18.91 -1.28
C ASP A 31 -2.39 -17.58 -0.64
N VAL A 32 -1.10 -17.29 -0.63
CA VAL A 32 -0.56 -15.98 -0.35
C VAL A 32 -1.18 -15.07 -1.40
N GLY A 33 -2.38 -14.54 -1.10
CA GLY A 33 -3.21 -13.73 -1.97
C GLY A 33 -2.53 -12.41 -2.29
N VAL A 34 -1.50 -12.47 -3.13
CA VAL A 34 -0.94 -11.34 -3.83
C VAL A 34 -2.10 -10.70 -4.56
N SER A 35 -2.46 -9.49 -4.14
CA SER A 35 -3.49 -8.67 -4.79
C SER A 35 -3.33 -8.77 -6.30
N GLN A 36 -4.42 -9.06 -7.01
CA GLN A 36 -4.37 -9.26 -8.46
C GLN A 36 -3.56 -8.14 -9.13
N PRO A 37 -2.61 -8.49 -10.02
CA PRO A 37 -1.71 -7.52 -10.62
C PRO A 37 -2.52 -6.41 -11.29
N ILE A 38 -2.14 -5.17 -11.02
CA ILE A 38 -2.73 -4.00 -11.68
C ILE A 38 -2.63 -4.25 -13.19
N LYS A 39 -3.79 -4.32 -13.85
CA LYS A 39 -3.92 -4.74 -15.24
C LYS A 39 -3.05 -3.86 -16.15
N GLY A 40 -1.93 -4.40 -16.63
CA GLY A 40 -1.14 -3.74 -17.67
C GLY A 40 0.35 -4.06 -17.70
N ILE A 41 0.99 -4.41 -16.58
CA ILE A 41 2.43 -4.67 -16.52
C ILE A 41 2.71 -5.90 -15.68
N LEU A 42 3.48 -6.83 -16.23
CA LEU A 42 4.01 -7.97 -15.47
C LEU A 42 4.96 -7.42 -14.41
N PRO A 43 4.90 -7.90 -13.16
CA PRO A 43 5.82 -7.45 -12.14
C PRO A 43 7.27 -7.74 -12.58
N PRO A 44 8.23 -6.84 -12.32
CA PRO A 44 9.62 -7.04 -12.69
C PRO A 44 10.17 -8.28 -12.01
N ASP A 45 10.90 -9.10 -12.76
CA ASP A 45 11.61 -10.24 -12.20
C ASP A 45 12.82 -9.75 -11.40
N LEU A 46 12.93 -10.18 -10.14
CA LEU A 46 14.03 -9.86 -9.23
C LEU A 46 15.39 -10.34 -9.74
N SER A 47 15.44 -11.27 -10.70
CA SER A 47 16.69 -11.65 -11.39
C SER A 47 17.33 -10.51 -12.18
N ASN A 48 16.59 -9.44 -12.50
CA ASN A 48 17.13 -8.24 -13.14
C ASN A 48 17.69 -7.21 -12.13
N PHE A 49 17.75 -7.55 -10.84
CA PHE A 49 18.38 -6.68 -9.84
C PHE A 49 19.91 -6.79 -9.96
N PRO A 50 20.67 -5.68 -9.84
CA PRO A 50 20.23 -4.31 -9.58
C PRO A 50 19.93 -3.48 -10.84
N ASP A 51 20.17 -4.03 -12.03
CA ASP A 51 20.15 -3.31 -13.31
C ASP A 51 18.83 -2.60 -13.61
N MET A 52 17.70 -3.11 -13.10
CA MET A 52 16.40 -2.45 -13.21
C MET A 52 16.33 -1.05 -12.57
N PHE A 53 17.28 -0.69 -11.69
CA PHE A 53 17.42 0.64 -11.08
C PHE A 53 18.61 1.43 -11.63
N ILE A 54 19.24 0.96 -12.71
CA ILE A 54 20.43 1.60 -13.28
C ILE A 54 20.11 2.15 -14.66
N ASN A 55 20.30 3.46 -14.82
CA ASN A 55 20.12 4.17 -16.07
C ASN A 55 21.41 4.93 -16.42
N ASN A 56 22.02 4.61 -17.56
CA ASN A 56 23.31 5.17 -17.99
C ASN A 56 24.43 5.04 -16.92
N GLY A 57 24.45 3.90 -16.23
CA GLY A 57 25.40 3.62 -15.15
C GLY A 57 25.24 4.55 -13.94
N VAL A 58 24.06 5.14 -13.73
CA VAL A 58 23.68 5.91 -12.54
C VAL A 58 22.50 5.21 -11.89
N PHE A 59 22.44 5.21 -10.56
CA PHE A 59 21.25 4.78 -9.84
C PHE A 59 20.08 5.74 -10.13
N ASP A 60 19.01 5.21 -10.71
CA ASP A 60 17.80 5.92 -11.11
C ASP A 60 16.62 5.43 -10.27
N GLY A 61 16.65 5.78 -8.99
CA GLY A 61 15.62 5.43 -8.03
C GLY A 61 15.79 6.17 -6.71
N ILE A 62 14.84 5.94 -5.82
CA ILE A 62 14.89 6.43 -4.44
C ILE A 62 14.77 5.27 -3.45
N LEU A 63 15.51 5.39 -2.35
CA LEU A 63 15.46 4.46 -1.22
C LEU A 63 14.60 5.10 -0.15
N VAL A 64 13.53 4.44 0.27
CA VAL A 64 12.52 4.99 1.18
C VAL A 64 12.46 4.17 2.46
N VAL A 65 12.48 4.85 3.60
CA VAL A 65 12.16 4.25 4.91
C VAL A 65 10.95 4.95 5.51
N GLY A 66 10.21 4.24 6.35
CA GLY A 66 9.06 4.77 7.06
C GLY A 66 9.39 5.95 7.99
N ASP A 67 8.44 6.87 8.19
CA ASP A 67 8.61 7.99 9.13
C ASP A 67 8.71 7.54 10.59
N GLN A 68 8.16 6.35 10.88
CA GLN A 68 8.23 5.68 12.19
C GLN A 68 9.05 4.39 12.09
N ALA A 69 9.94 4.29 11.10
CA ALA A 69 10.75 3.09 10.93
C ALA A 69 11.73 2.91 12.09
N PRO A 70 11.96 1.67 12.54
CA PRO A 70 12.99 1.37 13.52
C PRO A 70 14.37 1.73 12.97
N ALA A 71 15.34 1.93 13.86
CA ALA A 71 16.72 2.27 13.47
C ALA A 71 17.36 1.21 12.56
N SER A 72 16.92 -0.05 12.66
CA SER A 72 17.33 -1.14 11.78
C SER A 72 17.07 -0.85 10.30
N ASP A 73 15.93 -0.23 9.97
CA ASP A 73 15.54 0.05 8.59
C ASP A 73 16.43 1.16 7.99
N VAL A 74 16.83 2.14 8.80
CA VAL A 74 17.77 3.20 8.40
C VAL A 74 19.18 2.62 8.17
N ILE A 75 19.60 1.67 8.99
CA ILE A 75 20.86 0.94 8.78
C ILE A 75 20.76 0.12 7.48
N ALA A 76 19.65 -0.59 7.27
CA ALA A 76 19.42 -1.36 6.05
C ALA A 76 19.43 -0.46 4.80
N GLN A 77 18.81 0.72 4.86
CA GLN A 77 18.89 1.74 3.81
C GLN A 77 20.34 2.16 3.55
N SER A 78 21.13 2.38 4.60
CA SER A 78 22.54 2.75 4.47
C SER A 78 23.37 1.66 3.79
N ASN A 79 23.09 0.38 4.07
CA ASN A 79 23.74 -0.75 3.39
C ASN A 79 23.42 -0.75 1.88
N LEU A 80 22.16 -0.50 1.50
CA LEU A 80 21.78 -0.38 0.08
C LEU A 80 22.44 0.81 -0.61
N VAL A 81 22.55 1.96 0.07
CA VAL A 81 23.30 3.11 -0.45
C VAL A 81 24.74 2.70 -0.75
N GLN A 82 25.43 2.07 0.21
CA GLN A 82 26.81 1.62 0.02
C GLN A 82 26.94 0.62 -1.12
N PHE A 83 26.00 -0.33 -1.22
CA PHE A 83 25.94 -1.28 -2.33
C PHE A 83 25.87 -0.56 -3.69
N PHE A 84 24.94 0.38 -3.88
CA PHE A 84 24.79 1.08 -5.16
C PHE A 84 25.97 2.02 -5.47
N VAL A 85 26.57 2.65 -4.45
CA VAL A 85 27.81 3.42 -4.63
C VAL A 85 28.93 2.50 -5.12
N GLY A 86 29.09 1.31 -4.52
CA GLY A 86 30.06 0.31 -4.96
C GLY A 86 29.77 -0.25 -6.35
N TYR A 87 28.49 -0.46 -6.67
CA TYR A 87 28.05 -1.01 -7.96
C TYR A 87 28.26 -0.03 -9.11
N THR A 88 27.90 1.25 -8.91
CA THR A 88 27.93 2.26 -9.98
C THR A 88 29.21 3.09 -10.01
N GLY A 89 29.98 3.11 -8.91
CA GLY A 89 31.09 4.03 -8.72
C GLY A 89 30.68 5.50 -8.59
N LYS A 90 29.38 5.79 -8.38
CA LYS A 90 28.82 7.15 -8.30
C LYS A 90 28.15 7.41 -6.96
N SER A 91 28.09 8.67 -6.56
CA SER A 91 27.44 9.10 -5.32
C SER A 91 25.91 9.05 -5.43
N LEU A 92 25.24 8.67 -4.33
CA LEU A 92 23.77 8.58 -4.20
C LEU A 92 23.18 9.71 -3.33
N VAL A 93 23.86 10.86 -3.25
CA VAL A 93 23.38 11.99 -2.44
C VAL A 93 21.99 12.42 -2.89
N GLY A 94 21.03 12.41 -1.96
CA GLY A 94 19.64 12.81 -2.19
C GLY A 94 18.71 11.69 -2.62
N SER A 95 19.21 10.47 -2.88
CA SER A 95 18.38 9.31 -3.24
C SER A 95 17.67 8.67 -2.04
N THR A 96 18.06 9.00 -0.81
CA THR A 96 17.40 8.51 0.42
C THR A 96 16.30 9.46 0.87
N LYS A 97 15.14 8.91 1.21
CA LYS A 97 13.95 9.66 1.62
C LYS A 97 13.22 9.02 2.77
N LEU A 98 12.58 9.85 3.59
CA LEU A 98 11.50 9.44 4.47
C LEU A 98 10.21 9.29 3.65
N ALA A 99 9.33 8.43 4.14
CA ALA A 99 8.09 8.10 3.45
C ALA A 99 7.15 9.32 3.30
N SER A 100 7.13 10.23 4.30
CA SER A 100 6.41 11.52 4.22
C SER A 100 6.94 12.50 3.17
N GLU A 101 8.18 12.35 2.70
CA GLU A 101 8.75 13.18 1.63
C GLU A 101 8.25 12.75 0.24
N ILE A 102 7.66 11.56 0.13
CA ILE A 102 7.22 10.99 -1.14
C ILE A 102 5.80 11.47 -1.44
N LYS A 103 5.69 12.39 -2.40
CA LYS A 103 4.41 12.97 -2.84
C LYS A 103 3.69 12.13 -3.90
N SER A 104 4.42 11.26 -4.60
CA SER A 104 3.89 10.41 -5.67
C SER A 104 4.77 9.20 -5.92
N LEU A 105 4.16 8.10 -6.37
CA LEU A 105 4.86 6.88 -6.76
C LEU A 105 5.39 6.89 -8.21
N ASN A 106 5.30 8.00 -8.97
CA ASN A 106 5.75 8.04 -10.37
C ASN A 106 7.29 8.12 -10.51
N GLN A 107 8.03 7.17 -9.93
CA GLN A 107 9.49 7.04 -9.95
C GLN A 107 9.89 5.63 -9.48
N ASN A 108 11.11 5.17 -9.75
CA ASN A 108 11.57 3.89 -9.22
C ASN A 108 11.81 3.98 -7.70
N ILE A 109 11.32 3.01 -6.94
CA ILE A 109 11.35 3.04 -5.46
C ILE A 109 11.86 1.70 -4.91
N ILE A 110 12.78 1.75 -3.96
CA ILE A 110 13.05 0.64 -3.05
C ILE A 110 12.58 1.06 -1.66
N SER A 111 11.44 0.53 -1.23
CA SER A 111 10.82 0.82 0.05
C SER A 111 11.23 -0.23 1.08
N ILE A 112 11.82 0.22 2.18
CA ILE A 112 12.38 -0.60 3.24
C ILE A 112 11.49 -0.45 4.48
N GLY A 113 11.15 -1.58 5.08
CA GLY A 113 10.27 -1.67 6.22
C GLY A 113 8.83 -2.07 5.86
N SER A 114 8.13 -2.60 6.86
CA SER A 114 6.76 -3.08 6.72
C SER A 114 5.77 -1.94 6.43
N ALA A 115 4.62 -2.30 5.87
CA ALA A 115 3.53 -1.37 5.62
C ALA A 115 2.93 -0.77 6.92
N CYS A 116 3.27 -1.29 8.11
CA CYS A 116 2.75 -0.80 9.39
C CYS A 116 3.37 0.54 9.79
N HIS A 117 4.62 0.78 9.39
CA HIS A 117 5.38 1.98 9.73
C HIS A 117 5.94 2.72 8.51
N ASN A 118 5.70 2.21 7.29
CA ASN A 118 6.07 2.83 6.03
C ASN A 118 4.84 2.96 5.10
N ASN A 119 4.32 4.19 4.96
CA ASN A 119 3.14 4.48 4.13
C ASN A 119 3.39 4.26 2.62
N VAL A 120 4.63 4.38 2.15
CA VAL A 120 5.01 4.10 0.76
C VAL A 120 4.95 2.59 0.49
N SER A 121 5.48 1.76 1.39
CA SER A 121 5.28 0.29 1.32
C SER A 121 3.79 -0.07 1.31
N TRP A 122 2.99 0.56 2.17
CA TRP A 122 1.55 0.37 2.23
C TRP A 122 0.83 0.70 0.91
N GLU A 123 1.19 1.82 0.28
CA GLU A 123 0.60 2.25 -1.00
C GLU A 123 1.01 1.32 -2.15
N ILE A 124 2.28 0.94 -2.23
CA ILE A 124 2.80 0.01 -3.25
C ILE A 124 2.11 -1.36 -3.15
N MET A 125 1.87 -1.83 -1.92
CA MET A 125 1.17 -3.10 -1.65
C MET A 125 -0.36 -3.02 -1.79
N VAL A 126 -0.89 -1.94 -2.35
CA VAL A 126 -2.32 -1.74 -2.62
C VAL A 126 -3.16 -1.77 -1.32
N GLN A 127 -2.65 -1.11 -0.27
CA GLN A 127 -3.36 -0.85 0.99
C GLN A 127 -3.94 -2.14 1.63
N PRO A 128 -3.08 -3.09 2.04
CA PRO A 128 -3.53 -4.37 2.56
C PRO A 128 -4.38 -4.18 3.82
N LYS A 129 -5.50 -4.91 4.00
CA LYS A 129 -6.36 -4.74 5.20
C LYS A 129 -5.60 -4.85 6.53
N GLN A 130 -4.53 -5.65 6.56
CA GLN A 130 -3.62 -5.85 7.68
C GLN A 130 -2.20 -5.62 7.16
N CYS A 131 -1.45 -4.72 7.79
CA CYS A 131 -0.13 -4.28 7.33
C CYS A 131 0.97 -5.36 7.47
N ASP A 132 0.71 -6.38 8.30
CA ASP A 132 1.61 -7.45 8.71
C ASP A 132 1.18 -8.84 8.21
N ARG A 133 0.08 -8.95 7.45
CA ARG A 133 -0.50 -10.24 7.01
C ARG A 133 0.50 -11.17 6.29
N TRP A 134 1.54 -10.61 5.68
CA TRP A 134 2.55 -11.35 4.91
C TRP A 134 3.86 -11.57 5.67
N LEU A 135 3.93 -11.14 6.92
CA LEU A 135 5.10 -11.22 7.76
C LEU A 135 4.84 -12.24 8.86
N GLU A 136 5.28 -13.47 8.63
CA GLU A 136 5.24 -14.53 9.63
C GLU A 136 6.49 -14.44 10.53
N PRO A 137 6.40 -14.84 11.82
CA PRO A 137 7.57 -14.92 12.69
C PRO A 137 8.71 -15.73 12.09
N GLY A 138 9.92 -15.16 12.07
CA GLY A 138 11.10 -15.78 11.45
C GLY A 138 11.12 -15.71 9.92
N LYS A 139 10.28 -14.89 9.30
CA LYS A 139 10.28 -14.65 7.84
C LYS A 139 10.55 -13.19 7.51
N ALA A 140 11.11 -12.99 6.32
CA ALA A 140 11.15 -11.72 5.65
C ALA A 140 10.80 -11.88 4.17
N MET A 141 10.49 -10.77 3.50
CA MET A 141 10.05 -10.77 2.12
C MET A 141 10.70 -9.68 1.29
N ILE A 142 10.89 -9.98 0.02
CA ILE A 142 11.25 -9.04 -1.05
C ILE A 142 10.17 -9.16 -2.13
N LEU A 143 9.42 -8.08 -2.34
CA LEU A 143 8.35 -8.02 -3.32
C LEU A 143 8.73 -7.02 -4.42
N SER A 144 8.56 -7.42 -5.67
CA SER A 144 8.78 -6.59 -6.85
C SER A 144 7.45 -6.29 -7.52
N TYR A 145 7.21 -5.02 -7.81
CA TYR A 145 6.02 -4.51 -8.46
C TYR A 145 6.38 -3.63 -9.66
N GLY A 146 5.54 -3.65 -10.67
CA GLY A 146 5.65 -2.79 -11.84
C GLY A 146 4.40 -1.95 -12.00
N TYR A 147 4.57 -0.64 -12.18
CA TYR A 147 3.45 0.26 -12.47
C TYR A 147 3.87 1.35 -13.45
N LYS A 148 3.19 1.40 -14.59
CA LYS A 148 3.62 2.17 -15.77
C LYS A 148 5.07 1.81 -16.13
N ASP A 149 5.94 2.82 -16.19
CA ASP A 149 7.35 2.66 -16.53
C ASP A 149 8.25 2.56 -15.29
N TYR A 150 7.65 2.37 -14.10
CA TYR A 150 8.37 2.38 -12.83
C TYR A 150 8.40 1.00 -12.17
N VAL A 151 9.53 0.75 -11.51
CA VAL A 151 9.80 -0.46 -10.75
C VAL A 151 9.79 -0.12 -9.26
N TYR A 152 9.07 -0.93 -8.48
CA TYR A 152 9.10 -0.84 -7.03
C TYR A 152 9.60 -2.15 -6.43
N ILE A 153 10.46 -2.04 -5.42
CA ILE A 153 10.78 -3.16 -4.53
C ILE A 153 10.32 -2.79 -3.12
N VAL A 154 9.61 -3.70 -2.45
CA VAL A 154 9.29 -3.61 -1.02
C VAL A 154 10.09 -4.68 -0.29
N ILE A 155 10.84 -4.28 0.73
CA ILE A 155 11.67 -5.17 1.56
C ILE A 155 11.18 -5.04 3.00
N ALA A 156 10.71 -6.13 3.60
CA ALA A 156 10.21 -6.11 4.96
C ALA A 156 10.45 -7.46 5.66
N GLY A 157 10.89 -7.42 6.90
CA GLY A 157 10.90 -8.56 7.80
C GLY A 157 9.80 -8.46 8.84
N TYR A 158 9.44 -9.60 9.43
CA TYR A 158 8.60 -9.63 10.63
C TYR A 158 9.23 -8.85 11.80
N SER A 159 10.56 -8.88 11.88
CA SER A 159 11.35 -8.16 12.87
C SER A 159 12.33 -7.18 12.21
N ASP A 160 12.90 -6.30 13.03
CA ASP A 160 14.02 -5.41 12.70
C ASP A 160 15.22 -6.17 12.10
N LYS A 161 15.54 -7.34 12.65
CA LYS A 161 16.62 -8.21 12.15
C LYS A 161 16.24 -8.81 10.80
N GLY A 162 15.00 -9.30 10.65
CA GLY A 162 14.51 -9.86 9.41
C GLY A 162 14.55 -8.86 8.24
N THR A 163 14.22 -7.58 8.48
CA THR A 163 14.32 -6.55 7.44
C THR A 163 15.77 -6.34 7.01
N ARG A 164 16.71 -6.32 7.95
CA ARG A 164 18.15 -6.20 7.65
C ARG A 164 18.67 -7.41 6.88
N ASP A 165 18.33 -8.62 7.35
CA ASP A 165 18.73 -9.86 6.70
C ASP A 165 18.16 -9.96 5.27
N ALA A 166 16.93 -9.47 5.04
CA ALA A 166 16.35 -9.39 3.70
C ALA A 166 17.07 -8.38 2.79
N VAL A 167 17.50 -7.23 3.31
CA VAL A 167 18.33 -6.29 2.54
C VAL A 167 19.70 -6.90 2.22
N ASP A 168 20.35 -7.54 3.19
CA ASP A 168 21.64 -8.20 2.96
C ASP A 168 21.48 -9.35 1.95
N PHE A 169 20.36 -10.06 1.97
CA PHE A 169 20.01 -11.07 0.98
C PHE A 169 19.84 -10.47 -0.42
N LEU A 170 19.16 -9.33 -0.55
CA LEU A 170 19.02 -8.61 -1.83
C LEU A 170 20.37 -8.13 -2.37
N ILE A 171 21.23 -7.57 -1.51
CA ILE A 171 22.57 -7.09 -1.88
C ILE A 171 23.45 -8.23 -2.41
N ASN A 172 23.30 -9.44 -1.87
CA ASN A 172 24.02 -10.65 -2.32
C ASN A 172 23.31 -11.37 -3.49
N TYR A 173 22.65 -10.64 -4.39
CA TYR A 173 21.82 -11.19 -5.48
C TYR A 173 22.54 -12.25 -6.33
N ASP A 174 23.83 -12.06 -6.65
CA ASP A 174 24.63 -13.01 -7.43
C ASP A 174 24.74 -14.39 -6.78
N LYS A 175 24.81 -14.42 -5.44
CA LYS A 175 24.89 -15.66 -4.66
C LYS A 175 23.52 -16.29 -4.47
N ASN A 176 22.51 -15.44 -4.26
CA ASN A 176 21.19 -15.85 -3.83
C ASN A 176 20.24 -16.23 -4.99
N LYS A 177 20.63 -15.95 -6.24
CA LYS A 177 19.87 -16.32 -7.46
C LYS A 177 18.41 -15.87 -7.38
N LEU A 178 18.23 -14.57 -7.17
CA LEU A 178 16.90 -13.94 -7.10
C LEU A 178 16.10 -14.27 -8.38
N LYS A 179 14.82 -14.61 -8.22
CA LYS A 179 13.91 -14.95 -9.33
C LYS A 179 12.47 -14.58 -9.00
N GLY A 180 11.68 -14.31 -10.03
CA GLY A 180 10.26 -14.01 -9.92
C GLY A 180 10.03 -12.65 -9.26
N SER A 181 8.79 -12.38 -8.87
CA SER A 181 8.38 -11.08 -8.31
C SER A 181 8.19 -11.09 -6.79
N ASN A 182 8.32 -12.24 -6.14
CA ASN A 182 8.15 -12.39 -4.70
C ASN A 182 9.17 -13.41 -4.20
N MET A 183 9.89 -13.06 -3.15
CA MET A 183 10.81 -13.93 -2.46
C MET A 183 10.57 -13.87 -0.96
N LEU A 184 10.38 -15.05 -0.35
CA LEU A 184 10.35 -15.23 1.09
C LEU A 184 11.71 -15.74 1.57
N ILE A 185 12.17 -15.20 2.68
CA ILE A 185 13.48 -15.46 3.27
C ILE A 185 13.25 -15.99 4.69
N ASP A 186 13.88 -17.11 5.00
CA ASP A 186 13.97 -17.63 6.36
C ASP A 186 14.99 -16.80 7.15
N VAL A 187 14.53 -16.23 8.26
CA VAL A 187 15.35 -15.46 9.18
C VAL A 187 15.62 -16.33 10.40
N ASP A 188 16.90 -16.54 10.71
CA ASP A 188 17.28 -17.23 11.94
C ASP A 188 16.99 -16.31 13.13
N GLU A 189 15.82 -16.54 13.74
CA GLU A 189 15.37 -15.84 14.94
C GLU A 189 14.91 -16.86 15.97
N PRO A 190 15.19 -16.61 17.25
CA PRO A 190 14.56 -17.39 18.30
C PRO A 190 13.05 -17.20 18.15
N LYS A 191 12.34 -18.29 17.86
CA LYS A 191 10.88 -18.28 17.87
C LYS A 191 10.47 -17.71 19.22
N PRO A 192 9.58 -16.71 19.28
CA PRO A 192 9.09 -16.22 20.55
C PRO A 192 8.53 -17.44 21.28
N GLU A 193 9.20 -17.84 22.36
CA GLU A 193 8.63 -18.82 23.26
C GLU A 193 7.36 -18.14 23.75
N ILE A 194 6.22 -18.56 23.18
CA ILE A 194 4.92 -18.29 23.77
C ILE A 194 4.99 -19.07 25.07
N LYS A 195 5.56 -18.45 26.11
CA LYS A 195 5.44 -18.93 27.48
C LYS A 195 3.95 -19.05 27.65
N GLY A 196 3.49 -20.31 27.63
CA GLY A 196 2.08 -20.66 27.58
C GLY A 196 1.37 -19.69 28.48
N SER A 197 0.56 -18.85 27.86
CA SER A 197 -0.23 -17.84 28.55
C SER A 197 -0.98 -18.60 29.64
N ALA A 198 -0.48 -18.54 30.87
CA ALA A 198 -1.21 -18.88 32.08
C ALA A 198 -2.26 -17.78 32.29
N ILE A 199 -3.09 -17.60 31.28
CA ILE A 199 -4.33 -16.82 31.25
C ILE A 199 -5.42 -17.85 30.93
N GLU A 200 -5.45 -18.92 31.69
CA GLU A 200 -6.69 -19.61 32.03
C GLU A 200 -6.69 -19.61 33.57
N GLU A 201 -7.76 -19.06 34.15
CA GLU A 201 -8.15 -19.23 35.56
C GLU A 201 -7.78 -18.17 36.63
N GLU A 202 -7.65 -16.88 36.31
CA GLU A 202 -7.80 -15.78 37.32
C GLU A 202 -8.67 -14.61 36.82
N ALA A 203 -9.72 -14.91 36.04
CA ALA A 203 -10.72 -13.92 35.60
C ALA A 203 -12.12 -14.13 36.21
N GLU A 204 -12.23 -14.93 37.28
CA GLU A 204 -13.38 -14.88 38.17
C GLU A 204 -12.92 -14.36 39.54
N GLU A 205 -13.69 -13.42 40.07
CA GLU A 205 -13.59 -12.89 41.44
C GLU A 205 -12.61 -11.74 41.71
N LYS A 206 -12.75 -10.66 40.94
CA LYS A 206 -12.70 -9.32 41.55
C LYS A 206 -13.72 -8.38 40.89
N LYS A 207 -14.96 -8.45 41.39
CA LYS A 207 -15.86 -7.29 41.36
C LYS A 207 -15.27 -6.24 42.28
N GLU A 208 -14.35 -5.42 41.77
CA GLU A 208 -14.08 -4.15 42.42
C GLU A 208 -15.30 -3.27 42.17
N GLU A 209 -16.08 -3.05 43.22
CA GLU A 209 -17.17 -2.07 43.23
C GLU A 209 -16.58 -0.72 42.87
N MET A 210 -16.88 -0.29 41.64
CA MET A 210 -16.52 1.03 41.16
C MET A 210 -17.20 2.06 42.08
N PRO A 211 -16.46 3.03 42.65
CA PRO A 211 -17.04 4.05 43.50
C PRO A 211 -18.22 4.73 42.79
N SER A 212 -19.37 4.81 43.46
CA SER A 212 -20.62 5.37 42.92
C SER A 212 -20.45 6.76 42.29
N ASP A 213 -19.46 7.50 42.78
CA ASP A 213 -19.23 8.89 42.42
C ASP A 213 -18.66 9.03 41.00
N ILE A 214 -17.96 8.01 40.48
CA ILE A 214 -17.40 8.01 39.11
C ILE A 214 -18.49 7.67 38.07
N GLN A 215 -19.55 6.99 38.48
CA GLN A 215 -20.65 6.61 37.60
C GLN A 215 -21.52 7.82 37.26
N GLU A 216 -21.77 8.71 38.23
CA GLU A 216 -22.53 9.94 38.01
C GLU A 216 -21.78 10.94 37.10
N GLU A 217 -20.45 11.03 37.21
CA GLU A 217 -19.64 11.91 36.37
C GLU A 217 -19.61 11.43 34.90
N LYS A 218 -19.57 10.12 34.67
CA LYS A 218 -19.68 9.53 33.32
C LYS A 218 -21.04 9.81 32.69
N GLU A 219 -22.14 9.71 33.42
CA GLU A 219 -23.48 10.00 32.88
C GLU A 219 -23.68 11.48 32.54
N LYS A 220 -23.10 12.39 33.35
CA LYS A 220 -23.07 13.83 33.02
C LYS A 220 -22.28 14.11 31.74
N LEU A 221 -21.11 13.52 31.58
CA LEU A 221 -20.30 13.71 30.37
C LEU A 221 -20.98 13.15 29.11
N VAL A 222 -21.60 11.97 29.20
CA VAL A 222 -22.31 11.35 28.08
C VAL A 222 -23.53 12.16 27.66
N SER A 223 -24.31 12.69 28.63
CA SER A 223 -25.47 13.53 28.32
C SER A 223 -25.06 14.87 27.68
N GLU A 224 -23.98 15.50 28.16
CA GLU A 224 -23.49 16.77 27.60
C GLU A 224 -22.97 16.60 26.16
N LEU A 225 -22.25 15.50 25.88
CA LEU A 225 -21.80 15.16 24.52
C LEU A 225 -22.98 14.90 23.58
N THR A 226 -24.00 14.15 24.04
CA THR A 226 -25.18 13.83 23.23
C THR A 226 -25.96 15.11 22.87
N GLN A 227 -26.03 16.07 23.78
CA GLN A 227 -26.68 17.36 23.52
C GLN A 227 -25.89 18.23 22.52
N LYS A 228 -24.54 18.25 22.63
CA LYS A 228 -23.67 18.93 21.65
C LYS A 228 -23.80 18.36 20.24
N ILE A 229 -23.86 17.03 20.11
CA ILE A 229 -24.04 16.36 18.80
C ILE A 229 -25.42 16.70 18.21
N THR A 230 -26.48 16.68 19.02
CA THR A 230 -27.85 16.96 18.56
C THR A 230 -28.01 18.41 18.08
N ASN A 231 -27.38 19.37 18.75
CA ASN A 231 -27.45 20.78 18.36
C ASN A 231 -26.66 21.07 17.08
N LYS A 232 -25.47 20.46 16.92
CA LYS A 232 -24.64 20.60 15.71
C LYS A 232 -25.33 20.02 14.46
N SER A 233 -26.11 18.96 14.62
CA SER A 233 -26.89 18.38 13.50
C SER A 233 -28.04 19.29 13.02
N LYS A 234 -28.60 20.14 13.88
CA LYS A 234 -29.71 21.06 13.50
C LYS A 234 -29.22 22.31 12.77
N GLU A 235 -28.02 22.81 13.08
CA GLU A 235 -27.43 23.94 12.36
C GLU A 235 -27.04 23.58 10.92
N THR A 236 -26.62 22.33 10.70
CA THR A 236 -26.20 21.86 9.37
C THR A 236 -27.39 21.73 8.40
N SER A 237 -28.59 21.38 8.89
CA SER A 237 -29.80 21.24 8.06
C SER A 237 -30.41 22.58 7.59
N ASN A 238 -30.05 23.72 8.19
CA ASN A 238 -30.61 25.02 7.81
C ASN A 238 -29.75 25.76 6.76
N ASN A 239 -28.47 25.41 6.61
CA ASN A 239 -27.59 26.01 5.59
C ASN A 239 -27.74 25.36 4.20
N GLU A 240 -28.27 24.14 4.10
CA GLU A 240 -28.48 23.46 2.82
C GLU A 240 -29.71 23.97 2.03
N LYS A 241 -30.64 24.68 2.68
CA LYS A 241 -31.84 25.25 2.03
C LYS A 241 -31.68 26.64 1.44
N ARG A 242 -30.52 27.30 1.59
CA ARG A 242 -30.26 28.64 1.03
C ARG A 242 -29.38 28.67 -0.23
N ALA A 243 -28.82 27.54 -0.65
CA ALA A 243 -27.97 27.48 -1.84
C ALA A 243 -28.71 27.11 -3.15
N SER A 244 -30.02 26.83 -3.10
CA SER A 244 -30.81 26.37 -4.25
C SER A 244 -31.90 27.36 -4.69
N LEU A 245 -31.58 28.64 -4.85
CA LEU A 245 -32.50 29.60 -5.50
C LEU A 245 -31.73 30.80 -6.05
N ASN A 246 -30.92 30.57 -7.08
CA ASN A 246 -30.49 31.57 -8.06
C ASN A 246 -29.96 30.85 -9.32
N LYS A 247 -30.88 30.31 -10.12
CA LYS A 247 -30.64 29.97 -11.52
C LYS A 247 -31.69 30.68 -12.37
N THR A 248 -31.40 31.94 -12.67
CA THR A 248 -32.16 32.74 -13.63
C THR A 248 -31.60 32.47 -15.02
N LYS A 249 -32.50 32.03 -15.90
CA LYS A 249 -32.51 32.11 -17.36
C LYS A 249 -31.29 32.78 -18.00
N GLU A 250 -30.53 32.01 -18.78
CA GLU A 250 -29.79 32.57 -19.91
C GLU A 250 -29.95 31.67 -21.13
N LYS A 251 -30.22 32.35 -22.25
CA LYS A 251 -30.65 31.83 -23.54
C LYS A 251 -29.60 30.93 -24.18
N ALA A 252 -30.09 29.90 -24.87
CA ALA A 252 -29.35 29.20 -25.90
C ALA A 252 -29.00 30.13 -27.07
N PRO A 253 -27.77 30.06 -27.61
CA PRO A 253 -27.51 30.31 -29.01
C PRO A 253 -27.23 28.99 -29.74
N SER A 254 -27.90 28.90 -30.86
CA SER A 254 -27.76 27.96 -31.96
C SER A 254 -26.33 27.76 -32.44
N GLU A 255 -26.07 26.52 -32.83
CA GLU A 255 -25.13 26.03 -33.85
C GLU A 255 -24.34 27.08 -34.63
N GLN A 256 -23.02 27.06 -34.46
CA GLN A 256 -22.09 27.39 -35.53
C GLN A 256 -21.00 26.32 -35.61
N LYS A 257 -21.08 25.51 -36.68
CA LYS A 257 -19.99 24.70 -37.21
C LYS A 257 -18.84 25.64 -37.57
N GLN A 258 -17.74 25.59 -36.81
CA GLN A 258 -16.47 26.15 -37.26
C GLN A 258 -15.51 24.99 -37.51
N ALA A 259 -15.12 24.85 -38.78
CA ALA A 259 -14.06 23.98 -39.22
C ALA A 259 -12.75 24.43 -38.56
N ILE A 260 -12.16 23.55 -37.76
CA ILE A 260 -10.82 23.75 -37.20
C ILE A 260 -9.83 23.64 -38.35
N LYS A 261 -9.38 24.80 -38.84
CA LYS A 261 -8.23 24.95 -39.71
C LYS A 261 -6.99 24.68 -38.84
N ILE A 262 -6.46 23.47 -38.91
CA ILE A 262 -5.18 23.12 -38.29
C ILE A 262 -4.09 23.93 -39.00
N GLU A 263 -3.64 25.00 -38.35
CA GLU A 263 -2.46 25.74 -38.73
C GLU A 263 -1.24 24.83 -38.53
N GLN A 264 -0.69 24.34 -39.63
CA GLN A 264 0.63 23.70 -39.66
C GLN A 264 1.67 24.75 -39.29
N LYS A 265 2.00 24.82 -38.00
CA LYS A 265 3.03 25.68 -37.47
C LYS A 265 4.38 25.21 -38.02
N LYS A 266 5.04 26.16 -38.65
CA LYS A 266 6.26 26.07 -39.46
C LYS A 266 7.48 25.72 -38.59
N GLU A 267 7.69 24.44 -38.27
CA GLU A 267 8.86 23.95 -37.50
C GLU A 267 9.98 23.35 -38.38
N THR A 268 10.30 23.97 -39.52
CA THR A 268 11.28 23.39 -40.46
C THR A 268 12.71 23.96 -40.39
N ASN A 269 13.01 24.88 -39.46
CA ASN A 269 14.31 25.57 -39.46
C ASN A 269 15.27 25.24 -38.30
N VAL A 270 14.76 24.70 -37.19
CA VAL A 270 15.61 24.39 -36.01
C VAL A 270 16.21 22.99 -36.13
N ILE A 271 15.40 21.99 -36.50
CA ILE A 271 15.85 20.60 -36.66
C ILE A 271 16.90 20.46 -37.77
N LYS A 272 16.78 21.22 -38.87
CA LYS A 272 17.79 21.25 -39.95
C LYS A 272 19.15 21.79 -39.49
N LYS A 273 19.19 22.74 -38.56
CA LYS A 273 20.46 23.25 -37.99
C LYS A 273 21.13 22.24 -37.08
N ILE A 274 20.35 21.48 -36.31
CA ILE A 274 20.87 20.43 -35.43
C ILE A 274 21.46 19.27 -36.25
N ILE A 275 20.76 18.84 -37.31
CA ILE A 275 21.25 17.76 -38.19
C ILE A 275 22.53 18.18 -38.93
N ASN A 276 22.60 19.40 -39.48
CA ASN A 276 23.82 19.87 -40.16
C ASN A 276 25.01 20.07 -39.22
N TRP A 277 24.77 20.45 -37.97
CA TRP A 277 25.81 20.53 -36.96
C TRP A 277 26.33 19.14 -36.57
N PHE A 278 25.45 18.14 -36.47
CA PHE A 278 25.84 16.77 -36.15
C PHE A 278 26.64 16.10 -37.29
N THR A 279 26.32 16.39 -38.55
CA THR A 279 27.05 15.79 -39.69
C THR A 279 28.42 16.41 -39.93
N SER A 280 28.70 17.62 -39.44
CA SER A 280 30.04 18.22 -39.53
C SER A 280 31.02 17.68 -38.47
N LEU A 281 30.56 16.86 -37.54
CA LEU A 281 31.41 16.24 -36.51
C LEU A 281 32.03 14.91 -36.97
N PHE A 282 31.57 14.35 -38.09
CA PHE A 282 31.98 13.03 -38.58
C PHE A 282 32.55 13.04 -40.01
N ASN A 283 32.80 14.22 -40.58
CA ASN A 283 33.56 14.46 -41.81
C ASN A 283 34.72 15.41 -41.49
#